data_AF-A0A1B6HQ06-F1
#
_entry.id   AF-A0A1B6HQ06-F1
#
_cell.length_a   1.000
_cell.length_b   1.000
_cell.length_c   1.000
_cell.angle_alpha   90.00
_cell.angle_beta   90.00
_cell.angle_gamma   90.00
#
_symmetry.space_group_name_H-M   'P 1'
#
loop_
_entity.id
_entity.type
_entity.pdbx_description
1 polymer ?
#
loop_
_entity_poly.entity_id
_entity_poly.type
_entity_poly.pdbx_seq_one_letter_code
_entity_poly.pdbx_strand_id
1 'polypeptide(L)'
;VLSTVGVALISVLSAVGICERCRMESGGVYFLLAHVLGSRLGGAIGLLYVFGQAVGCSLFVLGLGESLAGLVGLGSSPWAQRGFASAAVLLLSIINLAGVKWVVKLQFALLLVLLLAGLDFAVGSFVHTDKHSGFQGWLSGNFEENLLPDYFDGYSWFTTLGVFFPTVTGVLAGINMSGDLRHPSTDIPNGTLAACATGTGLYLIFVLFLGATCT
;
A
#
# COMPACT_ATOMS: atom_id res chain seq x y z
N VAL A 1 -10.48 6.45 3.05
CA VAL A 1 -9.65 6.95 1.92
C VAL A 1 -9.16 8.39 2.14
N LEU A 2 -10.04 9.40 2.02
CA LEU A 2 -9.61 10.81 1.99
C LEU A 2 -8.83 11.27 3.23
N SER A 3 -9.29 10.92 4.45
CA SER A 3 -8.58 11.28 5.68
C SER A 3 -7.16 10.71 5.73
N THR A 4 -7.03 9.44 5.34
CA THR A 4 -5.75 8.71 5.31
C THR A 4 -4.79 9.32 4.28
N VAL A 5 -5.28 9.58 3.07
CA VAL A 5 -4.52 10.25 2.01
C VAL A 5 -4.14 11.67 2.43
N GLY A 6 -5.04 12.40 3.12
CA GLY A 6 -4.77 13.74 3.64
C GLY A 6 -3.57 13.75 4.60
N VAL A 7 -3.52 12.80 5.54
CA VAL A 7 -2.37 12.64 6.45
C VAL A 7 -1.09 12.33 5.66
N ALA A 8 -1.15 11.40 4.70
CA ALA A 8 0.00 11.06 3.87
C ALA A 8 0.48 12.24 3.01
N LEU A 9 -0.44 13.03 2.45
CA LEU A 9 -0.12 14.21 1.63
C LEU A 9 0.59 15.30 2.44
N ILE A 10 0.21 15.51 3.71
CA ILE A 10 0.94 16.46 4.58
C ILE A 10 2.41 16.03 4.70
N SER A 11 2.66 14.73 4.92
CA SER A 11 4.02 14.19 4.99
C SER A 11 4.76 14.28 3.65
N VAL A 12 4.10 13.97 2.53
CA VAL A 12 4.67 14.05 1.18
C VAL A 12 5.03 15.49 0.83
N LEU A 13 4.14 16.45 1.03
CA LEU A 13 4.40 17.86 0.73
C LEU A 13 5.53 18.41 1.59
N SER A 14 5.60 18.00 2.86
CA SER A 14 6.73 18.33 3.73
C SER A 14 8.05 17.77 3.20
N ALA A 15 8.05 16.50 2.78
CA ALA A 15 9.23 15.86 2.22
C ALA A 15 9.66 16.51 0.90
N VAL A 16 8.71 16.81 0.00
CA VAL A 16 8.95 17.51 -1.27
C VAL A 16 9.58 18.88 -1.04
N GLY A 17 9.04 19.68 -0.11
CA GLY A 17 9.61 20.99 0.22
C GLY A 17 11.06 20.92 0.73
N ILE A 18 11.44 19.82 1.39
CA ILE A 18 12.83 19.55 1.77
C ILE A 18 13.66 19.17 0.54
N CYS A 19 13.14 18.29 -0.32
CA CYS A 19 13.82 17.80 -1.53
C CYS A 19 14.17 18.91 -2.52
N GLU A 20 13.35 19.97 -2.60
CA GLU A 20 13.62 21.12 -3.48
C GLU A 20 14.74 22.02 -2.95
N ARG A 21 14.92 22.10 -1.63
CA ARG A 21 15.88 23.01 -0.97
C ARG A 21 17.21 22.34 -0.64
N CYS A 22 17.20 21.02 -0.46
CA CYS A 22 18.40 20.24 -0.13
C CYS A 22 18.89 19.50 -1.37
N ARG A 23 20.21 19.51 -1.60
CA ARG A 23 20.82 18.68 -2.65
C ARG A 23 20.65 17.22 -2.25
N MET A 24 19.77 16.51 -2.96
CA MET A 24 19.50 15.10 -2.71
C MET A 24 20.73 14.26 -3.06
N GLU A 25 21.31 13.61 -2.06
CA GLU A 25 22.36 12.61 -2.24
C GLU A 25 21.80 11.19 -2.04
N SER A 26 22.63 10.17 -2.22
CA SER A 26 22.27 8.74 -2.23
C SER A 26 21.90 8.15 -0.84
N GLY A 27 21.34 8.95 0.07
CA GLY A 27 21.15 8.56 1.48
C GLY A 27 19.72 8.24 1.91
N GLY A 28 18.74 8.33 0.99
CA GLY A 28 17.34 8.02 1.26
C GLY A 28 16.67 8.89 2.33
N VAL A 29 15.61 8.36 2.96
CA VAL A 29 14.80 9.10 3.95
C VAL A 29 15.60 9.48 5.19
N TYR A 30 16.47 8.59 5.69
CA TYR A 30 17.27 8.88 6.89
C TYR A 30 18.22 10.06 6.68
N PHE A 31 18.94 10.10 5.55
CA PHE A 31 19.83 11.21 5.23
C PHE A 31 19.08 12.54 5.17
N LEU A 32 17.91 12.54 4.51
CA LEU A 32 17.07 13.72 4.41
C LEU A 32 16.64 14.23 5.79
N LEU A 33 16.20 13.33 6.67
CA LEU A 33 15.79 13.67 8.05
C LEU A 33 16.97 14.16 8.90
N ALA A 34 18.12 13.48 8.84
CA ALA A 34 19.31 13.84 9.60
C ALA A 34 19.89 15.20 9.17
N HIS A 35 19.74 15.55 7.88
CA HIS A 35 20.20 16.83 7.35
C HIS A 35 19.34 18.01 7.81
N VAL A 36 18.02 17.83 7.90
CA VAL A 36 17.08 18.91 8.28
C VAL A 36 16.90 19.02 9.80
N LEU A 37 16.72 17.90 10.49
CA LEU A 37 16.37 17.88 11.92
C LEU A 37 17.60 17.69 12.82
N GLY A 38 18.78 17.46 12.23
CA GLY A 38 20.00 17.11 12.93
C GLY A 38 20.07 15.62 13.31
N SER A 39 21.28 15.15 13.60
CA SER A 39 21.58 13.71 13.78
C SER A 39 20.83 13.05 14.94
N ARG A 40 20.57 13.78 16.04
CA ARG A 40 19.85 13.22 17.20
C ARG A 40 18.38 12.93 16.89
N LEU A 41 17.66 13.89 16.32
CA LEU A 41 16.25 13.71 15.94
C LEU A 41 16.11 12.80 14.71
N GLY A 42 16.99 12.94 13.72
CA GLY A 42 17.05 12.07 12.56
C GLY A 42 17.28 10.60 12.94
N GLY A 43 18.14 10.34 13.94
CA GLY A 43 18.36 9.00 14.51
C GLY A 43 17.10 8.40 15.13
N ALA A 44 16.43 9.16 16.01
CA ALA A 44 15.21 8.69 16.67
C ALA A 44 14.08 8.40 15.68
N ILE A 45 13.82 9.32 14.73
CA ILE A 45 12.77 9.14 13.71
C ILE A 45 13.15 8.01 12.74
N GLY A 46 14.44 7.89 12.39
CA GLY A 46 14.95 6.79 11.55
C GLY A 46 14.71 5.41 12.18
N LEU A 47 14.90 5.27 13.49
CA LEU A 47 14.65 4.02 14.20
C LEU A 47 13.15 3.65 14.20
N LEU A 48 12.28 4.64 14.43
CA LEU A 48 10.83 4.46 14.30
C LEU A 48 10.43 4.05 12.88
N TYR A 49 11.04 4.67 11.87
CA TYR A 49 10.80 4.34 10.47
C TYR A 49 11.20 2.89 10.14
N VAL A 50 12.39 2.45 10.55
CA VAL A 50 12.84 1.07 10.34
C VAL A 50 11.91 0.05 11.02
N PHE A 51 11.50 0.32 12.27
CA PHE A 51 10.56 -0.55 12.97
C PHE A 51 9.19 -0.59 12.26
N GLY A 52 8.69 0.56 11.80
CA GLY A 52 7.47 0.65 11.01
C GLY A 52 7.53 -0.16 9.73
N GLN A 53 8.65 -0.08 8.99
CA GLN A 53 8.86 -0.88 7.78
C GLN A 53 8.95 -2.38 8.08
N ALA A 54 9.56 -2.78 9.19
CA ALA A 54 9.61 -4.19 9.61
C ALA A 54 8.22 -4.75 9.92
N VAL A 55 7.40 -4.00 10.66
CA VAL A 55 6.01 -4.38 10.94
C VAL A 55 5.16 -4.38 9.65
N GLY A 56 5.37 -3.41 8.75
CA GLY A 56 4.71 -3.39 7.45
C GLY A 56 5.04 -4.59 6.58
N CYS A 57 6.29 -5.04 6.58
CA CYS A 57 6.70 -6.28 5.91
C CYS A 57 5.95 -7.50 6.46
N SER A 58 5.84 -7.61 7.78
CA SER A 58 5.06 -8.67 8.44
C SER A 58 3.59 -8.66 8.00
N LEU A 59 2.97 -7.47 7.93
CA LEU A 59 1.59 -7.31 7.47
C LEU A 59 1.37 -7.84 6.05
N PHE A 60 2.23 -7.45 5.10
CA PHE A 60 2.08 -7.89 3.71
C PHE A 60 2.30 -9.39 3.54
N VAL A 61 3.26 -9.97 4.25
CA VAL A 61 3.53 -11.40 4.14
C VAL A 61 2.46 -12.24 4.85
N LEU A 62 1.86 -11.73 5.93
CA LEU A 62 0.71 -12.38 6.55
C LEU A 62 -0.50 -12.41 5.61
N GLY A 63 -0.81 -11.29 4.94
CA GLY A 63 -1.89 -11.25 3.94
C GLY A 63 -1.66 -12.18 2.74
N LEU A 64 -0.40 -12.34 2.31
CA LEU A 64 -0.03 -13.36 1.33
C LEU A 64 -0.27 -14.79 1.88
N GLY A 65 0.09 -15.04 3.13
CA GLY A 65 -0.13 -16.32 3.79
C GLY A 65 -1.61 -16.70 3.89
N GLU A 66 -2.47 -15.74 4.21
CA GLU A 66 -3.93 -15.90 4.22
C GLU A 66 -4.47 -16.25 2.82
N SER A 67 -4.05 -15.49 1.80
CA SER A 67 -4.47 -15.70 0.41
C SER A 67 -4.03 -17.08 -0.12
N LEU A 68 -2.78 -17.48 0.16
CA LEU A 68 -2.26 -18.79 -0.24
C LEU A 68 -2.96 -19.93 0.50
N ALA A 69 -3.17 -19.81 1.81
CA ALA A 69 -3.91 -20.81 2.59
C ALA A 69 -5.33 -20.99 2.05
N GLY A 70 -6.00 -19.89 1.67
CA GLY A 70 -7.30 -19.91 1.01
C GLY A 70 -7.29 -20.69 -0.31
N LEU A 71 -6.28 -20.48 -1.16
CA LEU A 71 -6.14 -21.15 -2.45
C LEU A 71 -6.01 -22.68 -2.33
N VAL A 72 -5.34 -23.18 -1.29
CA VAL A 72 -5.17 -24.62 -1.04
C VAL A 72 -6.31 -25.24 -0.22
N GLY A 73 -7.36 -24.47 0.11
CA GLY A 73 -8.48 -24.95 0.92
C GLY A 73 -8.18 -25.07 2.42
N LEU A 74 -7.05 -24.52 2.88
CA LEU A 74 -6.61 -24.51 4.29
C LEU A 74 -6.82 -23.15 4.97
N GLY A 75 -7.63 -22.28 4.37
CA GLY A 75 -7.85 -20.90 4.83
C GLY A 75 -8.42 -20.79 6.25
N SER A 76 -9.11 -21.82 6.75
CA SER A 76 -9.69 -21.84 8.10
C SER A 76 -8.68 -22.12 9.21
N SER A 77 -7.47 -22.60 8.89
CA SER A 77 -6.45 -22.94 9.88
C SER A 77 -5.45 -21.79 10.10
N PRO A 78 -5.43 -21.15 11.28
CA PRO A 78 -4.48 -20.07 11.56
C PRO A 78 -3.02 -20.52 11.47
N TRP A 79 -2.75 -21.79 11.79
CA TRP A 79 -1.40 -22.37 11.69
C TRP A 79 -0.94 -22.51 10.24
N ALA A 80 -1.85 -22.82 9.31
CA ALA A 80 -1.52 -22.89 7.89
C ALA A 80 -1.15 -21.49 7.35
N GLN A 81 -1.96 -20.48 7.65
CA GLN A 81 -1.70 -19.08 7.27
C GLN A 81 -0.34 -18.60 7.78
N ARG A 82 -0.05 -18.84 9.07
CA ARG A 82 1.25 -18.51 9.70
C ARG A 82 2.41 -19.29 9.09
N GLY A 83 2.20 -20.55 8.74
CA GLY A 83 3.19 -21.40 8.08
C GLY A 83 3.58 -20.85 6.70
N PHE A 84 2.59 -20.52 5.86
CA PHE A 84 2.84 -19.90 4.55
C PHE A 84 3.52 -18.53 4.67
N ALA A 85 3.04 -17.69 5.59
CA ALA A 85 3.66 -16.38 5.84
C ALA A 85 5.12 -16.53 6.29
N SER A 86 5.40 -17.43 7.23
CA SER A 86 6.77 -17.67 7.73
C SER A 86 7.69 -18.19 6.63
N ALA A 87 7.21 -19.12 5.80
CA ALA A 87 7.96 -19.60 4.64
C ALA A 87 8.25 -18.49 3.63
N ALA A 88 7.27 -17.61 3.35
CA ALA A 88 7.44 -16.47 2.47
C ALA A 88 8.45 -15.44 3.00
N VAL A 89 8.43 -15.10 4.29
CA VAL A 89 9.45 -14.20 4.90
C VAL A 89 10.85 -14.80 4.77
N LEU A 90 11.00 -16.10 5.04
CA LEU A 90 12.30 -16.79 4.92
C LEU A 90 12.80 -16.79 3.47
N LEU A 91 11.93 -17.07 2.51
CA LEU A 91 12.24 -17.00 1.08
C LEU A 91 12.69 -15.59 0.68
N LEU A 92 11.92 -14.56 1.03
CA LEU A 92 12.27 -13.17 0.74
C LEU A 92 13.58 -12.76 1.39
N SER A 93 13.86 -13.25 2.59
CA SER A 93 15.14 -13.02 3.29
C SER A 93 16.32 -13.63 2.52
N ILE A 94 16.18 -14.86 2.02
CA ILE A 94 17.18 -15.53 1.18
C ILE A 94 17.40 -14.76 -0.13
N ILE A 95 16.33 -14.29 -0.78
CA ILE A 95 16.41 -13.49 -2.00
C ILE A 95 17.18 -12.19 -1.74
N ASN A 96 16.90 -11.51 -0.63
CA ASN A 96 17.61 -10.29 -0.25
C ASN A 96 19.10 -10.51 0.00
N LEU A 97 19.48 -11.67 0.56
CA LEU A 97 20.89 -12.07 0.74
C LEU A 97 21.60 -12.33 -0.60
N ALA A 98 20.90 -12.86 -1.60
CA ALA A 98 21.47 -13.15 -2.93
C ALA A 98 21.67 -11.90 -3.81
N GLY A 99 20.93 -10.82 -3.55
CA GLY A 99 21.13 -9.51 -4.18
C GLY A 99 19.89 -8.95 -4.89
N VAL A 100 19.62 -7.66 -4.68
CA VAL A 100 18.34 -7.00 -4.99
C VAL A 100 18.25 -6.43 -6.42
N LYS A 101 19.35 -6.41 -7.20
CA LYS A 101 19.39 -5.76 -8.53
C LYS A 101 18.36 -6.34 -9.51
N TRP A 102 18.09 -7.64 -9.47
CA TRP A 102 17.09 -8.27 -10.32
C TRP A 102 15.66 -7.99 -9.84
N VAL A 103 15.47 -7.79 -8.54
CA VAL A 103 14.18 -7.47 -7.92
C VAL A 103 13.67 -6.10 -8.38
N VAL A 104 14.55 -5.11 -8.53
CA VAL A 104 14.19 -3.79 -9.06
C VAL A 104 13.59 -3.88 -10.47
N LYS A 105 14.10 -4.80 -11.31
CA LYS A 105 13.52 -5.04 -12.65
C LYS A 105 12.17 -5.76 -12.56
N LEU A 106 12.04 -6.71 -11.62
CA LEU A 106 10.81 -7.45 -11.38
C LEU A 106 9.66 -6.54 -10.92
N GLN A 107 9.95 -5.44 -10.21
CA GLN A 107 8.95 -4.47 -9.75
C GLN A 107 8.06 -3.96 -10.88
N PHE A 108 8.61 -3.70 -12.08
CA PHE A 108 7.81 -3.26 -13.23
C PHE A 108 6.87 -4.35 -13.74
N ALA A 109 7.30 -5.62 -13.72
CA ALA A 109 6.43 -6.74 -14.08
C ALA A 109 5.31 -6.93 -13.05
N LEU A 110 5.64 -6.82 -11.75
CA LEU A 110 4.65 -6.89 -10.67
C LEU A 110 3.63 -5.75 -10.75
N LEU A 111 4.07 -4.54 -11.09
CA LEU A 111 3.17 -3.41 -11.32
C LEU A 111 2.19 -3.70 -12.47
N LEU A 112 2.67 -4.29 -13.58
CA LEU A 112 1.81 -4.66 -14.71
C LEU A 112 0.77 -5.72 -14.30
N VAL A 113 1.17 -6.74 -13.53
CA VAL A 113 0.23 -7.74 -13.00
C VAL A 113 -0.81 -7.09 -12.09
N LEU A 114 -0.41 -6.15 -11.23
CA LEU A 114 -1.33 -5.42 -10.36
C LEU A 114 -2.35 -4.58 -11.16
N LEU A 115 -1.89 -3.88 -12.20
CA LEU A 115 -2.78 -3.10 -13.06
C LEU A 115 -3.74 -3.99 -13.86
N LEU A 116 -3.28 -5.15 -14.35
CA LEU A 116 -4.14 -6.13 -15.00
C LEU A 116 -5.18 -6.71 -14.04
N ALA A 117 -4.82 -7.00 -12.79
CA ALA A 117 -5.77 -7.44 -11.77
C ALA A 117 -6.82 -6.36 -11.46
N GLY A 118 -6.41 -5.09 -11.39
CA GLY A 118 -7.33 -3.96 -11.25
C GLY A 118 -8.27 -3.80 -12.44
N LEU A 119 -7.77 -4.02 -13.66
CA LEU A 119 -8.58 -4.01 -14.87
C LEU A 119 -9.55 -5.20 -14.92
N ASP A 120 -9.09 -6.39 -14.56
CA ASP A 120 -9.92 -7.60 -14.46
C ASP A 120 -11.07 -7.40 -13.47
N PHE A 121 -10.79 -6.84 -12.29
CA PHE A 121 -11.82 -6.43 -11.33
C PHE A 121 -12.83 -5.44 -11.95
N ALA A 122 -12.34 -4.38 -12.59
CA ALA A 122 -13.20 -3.35 -13.18
C ALA A 122 -14.10 -3.93 -14.29
N VAL A 123 -13.54 -4.73 -15.20
CA VAL A 123 -14.30 -5.37 -16.28
C VAL A 123 -15.25 -6.43 -15.74
N GLY A 124 -14.80 -7.25 -14.79
CA GLY A 124 -15.59 -8.28 -14.13
C GLY A 124 -16.88 -7.72 -13.51
N SER A 125 -16.82 -6.51 -12.95
CA SER A 125 -17.99 -5.83 -12.39
C SER A 125 -19.11 -5.55 -13.40
N PHE A 126 -18.82 -5.47 -14.71
CA PHE A 126 -19.81 -5.23 -15.76
C PHE A 126 -20.24 -6.50 -16.49
N VAL A 127 -19.41 -7.55 -16.49
CA VAL A 127 -19.59 -8.73 -17.35
C VAL A 127 -20.29 -9.88 -16.63
N HIS A 128 -20.05 -10.05 -15.33
CA HIS A 128 -20.59 -11.18 -14.57
C HIS A 128 -21.45 -10.70 -13.42
N THR A 129 -22.49 -11.44 -13.07
CA THR A 129 -23.27 -11.21 -11.84
C THR A 129 -23.46 -12.51 -11.08
N ASP A 130 -23.12 -12.55 -9.80
CA ASP A 130 -23.34 -13.71 -8.92
C ASP A 130 -24.09 -13.30 -7.65
N LYS A 131 -25.42 -13.44 -7.71
CA LYS A 131 -26.31 -13.07 -6.61
C LYS A 131 -26.13 -13.95 -5.37
N HIS A 132 -25.67 -15.19 -5.53
CA HIS A 132 -25.47 -16.09 -4.40
C HIS A 132 -24.29 -15.64 -3.53
N SER A 133 -23.28 -15.03 -4.16
CA SER A 133 -22.10 -14.48 -3.49
C SER A 133 -22.25 -13.01 -3.08
N GLY A 134 -23.47 -12.46 -3.11
CA GLY A 134 -23.74 -11.06 -2.74
C GLY A 134 -23.41 -10.02 -3.81
N PHE A 135 -23.06 -10.45 -5.03
CA PHE A 135 -22.78 -9.56 -6.15
C PHE A 135 -24.03 -9.41 -7.03
N GLN A 136 -24.74 -8.29 -6.88
CA GLN A 136 -26.03 -8.04 -7.56
C GLN A 136 -25.88 -7.21 -8.84
N GLY A 137 -24.76 -6.52 -9.03
CA GLY A 137 -24.47 -5.70 -10.20
C GLY A 137 -24.96 -4.25 -10.08
N TRP A 138 -24.68 -3.42 -11.08
CA TRP A 138 -24.81 -1.95 -11.02
C TRP A 138 -26.23 -1.38 -10.86
N LEU A 139 -27.26 -2.12 -11.24
CA LEU A 139 -28.66 -1.65 -11.28
C LEU A 139 -29.50 -2.16 -10.10
N SER A 140 -28.87 -2.66 -9.04
CA SER A 140 -29.56 -3.24 -7.88
C SER A 140 -30.13 -2.20 -6.91
N GLY A 141 -29.63 -0.96 -6.94
CA GLY A 141 -29.97 0.07 -5.95
C GLY A 141 -29.06 0.06 -4.70
N ASN A 142 -28.12 -0.88 -4.61
CA ASN A 142 -27.21 -1.04 -3.46
C ASN A 142 -26.41 0.22 -3.12
N PHE A 143 -26.15 1.09 -4.11
CA PHE A 143 -25.43 2.34 -3.87
C PHE A 143 -26.12 3.23 -2.83
N GLU A 144 -27.45 3.28 -2.82
CA GLU A 144 -28.21 4.05 -1.82
C GLU A 144 -28.16 3.39 -0.45
N GLU A 145 -28.24 2.06 -0.42
CA GLU A 145 -28.19 1.26 0.82
C GLU A 145 -26.81 1.33 1.49
N ASN A 146 -25.73 1.37 0.70
CA ASN A 146 -24.35 1.41 1.16
C ASN A 146 -23.80 2.83 1.42
N LEU A 147 -24.63 3.87 1.31
CA LEU A 147 -24.15 5.25 1.43
C LEU A 147 -23.78 5.62 2.88
N LEU A 148 -24.47 5.03 3.85
CA LEU A 148 -24.27 5.31 5.27
C LEU A 148 -23.41 4.24 5.94
N PRO A 149 -22.61 4.62 6.95
CA PRO A 149 -21.80 3.65 7.68
C PRO A 149 -22.69 2.74 8.55
N ASP A 150 -22.47 1.43 8.44
CA ASP A 150 -23.07 0.43 9.33
C ASP A 150 -21.97 -0.33 10.09
N TYR A 151 -21.62 0.18 11.28
CA TYR A 151 -20.59 -0.44 12.11
C TYR A 151 -21.20 -1.46 13.08
N PHE A 152 -20.71 -2.69 13.04
CA PHE A 152 -21.14 -3.79 13.91
C PHE A 152 -19.99 -4.28 14.81
N ASP A 153 -20.27 -5.16 15.79
CA ASP A 153 -19.28 -5.84 16.64
C ASP A 153 -18.21 -4.95 17.31
N GLY A 154 -18.59 -3.72 17.69
CA GLY A 154 -17.67 -2.77 18.33
C GLY A 154 -16.65 -2.14 17.38
N TYR A 155 -16.76 -2.39 16.07
CA TYR A 155 -16.05 -1.61 15.08
C TYR A 155 -16.53 -0.16 15.10
N SER A 156 -15.62 0.73 14.76
CA SER A 156 -15.84 2.16 14.66
C SER A 156 -15.02 2.74 13.52
N TRP A 157 -15.30 3.99 13.18
CA TRP A 157 -14.54 4.72 12.18
C TRP A 157 -13.02 4.64 12.40
N PHE A 158 -12.55 4.75 13.65
CA PHE A 158 -11.11 4.65 13.98
C PHE A 158 -10.54 3.25 13.75
N THR A 159 -11.32 2.20 14.00
CA THR A 159 -10.86 0.83 13.72
C THR A 159 -10.69 0.59 12.22
N THR A 160 -11.67 1.02 11.41
CA THR A 160 -11.61 0.93 9.94
C THR A 160 -10.48 1.79 9.39
N LEU A 161 -10.28 2.99 9.94
CA LEU A 161 -9.15 3.85 9.60
C LEU A 161 -7.82 3.15 9.89
N GLY A 162 -7.70 2.50 11.05
CA GLY A 162 -6.49 1.77 11.45
C GLY A 162 -6.11 0.63 10.51
N VAL A 163 -7.10 -0.11 10.00
CA VAL A 163 -6.89 -1.17 9.00
C VAL A 163 -6.54 -0.60 7.63
N PHE A 164 -7.16 0.53 7.25
CA PHE A 164 -6.89 1.17 5.96
C PHE A 164 -5.57 1.96 5.94
N PHE A 165 -5.10 2.46 7.09
CA PHE A 165 -3.93 3.35 7.15
C PHE A 165 -2.64 2.80 6.55
N PRO A 166 -2.27 1.53 6.76
CA PRO A 166 -1.09 0.92 6.13
C PRO A 166 -1.11 0.94 4.59
N THR A 167 -2.27 1.10 3.95
CA THR A 167 -2.37 1.14 2.48
C THR A 167 -1.74 2.39 1.84
N VAL A 168 -1.47 3.44 2.64
CA VAL A 168 -0.87 4.69 2.14
C VAL A 168 0.51 5.01 2.75
N THR A 169 1.06 4.16 3.63
CA THR A 169 2.34 4.44 4.31
C THR A 169 3.57 4.34 3.39
N GLY A 170 3.45 3.69 2.24
CA GLY A 170 4.53 3.49 1.27
C GLY A 170 4.97 4.75 0.49
N VAL A 171 4.40 5.92 0.75
CA VAL A 171 4.62 7.16 -0.03
C VAL A 171 6.08 7.66 -0.04
N LEU A 172 6.90 7.26 0.94
CA LEU A 172 8.32 7.65 1.01
C LEU A 172 9.26 6.71 0.23
N ALA A 173 8.73 5.68 -0.45
CA ALA A 173 9.55 4.72 -1.20
C ALA A 173 10.40 5.37 -2.30
N GLY A 174 9.87 6.40 -2.97
CA GLY A 174 10.61 7.13 -4.01
C GLY A 174 11.86 7.84 -3.48
N ILE A 175 11.81 8.33 -2.23
CA ILE A 175 12.97 8.96 -1.58
C ILE A 175 14.03 7.93 -1.24
N ASN A 176 13.65 6.70 -0.83
CA ASN A 176 14.61 5.64 -0.55
C ASN A 176 15.43 5.20 -1.77
N MET A 177 14.93 5.47 -2.98
CA MET A 177 15.61 5.17 -4.24
C MET A 177 16.22 6.44 -4.88
N SER A 178 16.42 7.50 -4.09
CA SER A 178 16.93 8.79 -4.60
C SER A 178 18.29 8.69 -5.30
N GLY A 179 19.15 7.76 -4.87
CA GLY A 179 20.47 7.54 -5.45
C GLY A 179 20.46 6.94 -6.86
N ASP A 180 19.35 6.31 -7.26
CA ASP A 180 19.19 5.67 -8.57
C ASP A 180 18.50 6.57 -9.61
N LEU A 181 18.06 7.77 -9.21
CA LEU A 181 17.34 8.70 -10.07
C LEU A 181 18.29 9.64 -10.81
N ARG A 182 17.94 9.99 -12.05
CA ARG A 182 18.70 10.92 -12.88
C ARG A 182 18.58 12.36 -12.38
N HIS A 183 17.37 12.78 -12.00
CA HIS A 183 17.10 14.12 -11.47
C HIS A 183 16.24 14.03 -10.20
N PRO A 184 16.82 13.61 -9.06
CA PRO A 184 16.04 13.31 -7.85
C PRO A 184 15.19 14.49 -7.34
N SER A 185 15.69 15.73 -7.47
CA SER A 185 14.99 16.94 -7.00
C SER A 185 13.69 17.23 -7.77
N THR A 186 13.55 16.76 -9.01
CA THR A 186 12.34 16.93 -9.84
C THR A 186 11.53 15.64 -9.94
N ASP A 187 12.22 14.49 -9.98
CA ASP A 187 11.59 13.19 -10.20
C ASP A 187 10.84 12.71 -8.95
N ILE A 188 11.36 12.99 -7.74
CA ILE A 188 10.71 12.58 -6.48
C ILE A 188 9.38 13.32 -6.27
N PRO A 189 9.30 14.67 -6.37
CA PRO A 189 8.03 15.37 -6.21
C PRO A 189 6.99 14.94 -7.22
N ASN A 190 7.34 14.92 -8.51
CA ASN A 190 6.41 14.56 -9.58
C ASN A 190 5.94 13.10 -9.46
N GLY A 191 6.87 12.18 -9.22
CA GLY A 191 6.57 10.76 -9.07
C GLY A 191 5.69 10.48 -7.85
N THR A 192 6.03 11.06 -6.69
CA THR A 192 5.28 10.82 -5.44
C THR A 192 3.87 11.40 -5.52
N LEU A 193 3.71 12.63 -6.03
CA LEU A 193 2.38 13.25 -6.18
C LEU A 193 1.52 12.52 -7.21
N ALA A 194 2.09 12.12 -8.35
CA ALA A 194 1.38 11.33 -9.35
C ALA A 194 0.96 9.95 -8.81
N ALA A 195 1.84 9.29 -8.04
CA ALA A 195 1.52 8.02 -7.39
C ALA A 195 0.40 8.17 -6.34
N CYS A 196 0.46 9.22 -5.51
CA CYS A 196 -0.61 9.52 -4.55
C CYS A 196 -1.95 9.78 -5.25
N ALA A 197 -1.95 10.58 -6.33
CA ALA A 197 -3.16 10.87 -7.11
C ALA A 197 -3.73 9.59 -7.76
N THR A 198 -2.88 8.80 -8.41
CA THR A 198 -3.27 7.54 -9.07
C THR A 198 -3.81 6.53 -8.05
N GLY A 199 -3.11 6.33 -6.93
CA GLY A 199 -3.55 5.43 -5.87
C GLY A 199 -4.87 5.87 -5.24
N THR A 200 -5.05 7.17 -5.02
CA THR A 200 -6.33 7.72 -4.52
C THR A 200 -7.47 7.48 -5.51
N GLY A 201 -7.22 7.70 -6.81
CA GLY A 201 -8.19 7.41 -7.86
C GLY A 201 -8.61 5.94 -7.87
N LEU A 202 -7.64 5.02 -7.82
CA LEU A 202 -7.91 3.58 -7.74
C LEU A 202 -8.70 3.21 -6.47
N TYR A 203 -8.35 3.73 -5.30
CA TYR A 203 -9.10 3.47 -4.08
C TYR A 203 -10.56 3.95 -4.17
N LEU A 204 -10.79 5.13 -4.73
CA LEU A 204 -12.16 5.64 -4.91
C LEU A 204 -12.95 4.80 -5.92
N ILE A 205 -12.33 4.38 -7.01
CA ILE A 205 -12.95 3.47 -7.98
C ILE A 205 -13.37 2.17 -7.29
N PHE A 206 -12.48 1.51 -6.54
CA PHE A 206 -12.80 0.26 -5.87
C PHE A 206 -13.93 0.42 -4.85
N VAL A 207 -13.90 1.49 -4.04
CA VAL A 207 -14.96 1.77 -3.05
C VAL A 207 -16.31 2.00 -3.72
N LEU A 208 -16.36 2.80 -4.80
CA LEU A 208 -17.60 3.09 -5.51
C LEU A 208 -18.14 1.86 -6.24
N PHE A 209 -17.26 1.05 -6.84
CA PHE A 209 -17.64 -0.16 -7.54
C PHE A 209 -18.26 -1.16 -6.56
N LEU A 210 -17.54 -1.49 -5.47
CA LEU A 210 -18.04 -2.41 -4.45
C LEU A 210 -19.34 -1.91 -3.81
N GLY A 211 -19.42 -0.62 -3.46
CA GLY A 211 -20.62 -0.03 -2.88
C GLY A 211 -21.83 -0.03 -3.82
N ALA A 212 -21.62 0.04 -5.13
CA ALA A 212 -22.71 0.01 -6.11
C ALA A 212 -23.14 -1.41 -6.50
N THR A 213 -22.23 -2.39 -6.50
CA THR A 213 -22.50 -3.73 -7.05
C THR A 213 -22.75 -4.82 -6.01
N CYS A 214 -22.24 -4.65 -4.79
CA CYS A 214 -22.32 -5.64 -3.72
C CYS A 214 -23.34 -5.23 -2.65
N THR A 215 -23.90 -6.22 -1.95
CA THR A 215 -24.70 -6.03 -0.73
C THR A 215 -23.88 -6.33 0.51
#